data_AF-A0A516KJE4-F1
#
_entry.id   AF-A0A516KJE4-F1
#
_cell.length_a   1.000
_cell.length_b   1.000
_cell.length_c   1.000
_cell.angle_alpha   90.00
_cell.angle_beta   90.00
_cell.angle_gamma   90.00
#
_symmetry.space_group_name_H-M   'P 1'
#
loop_
_entity.id
_entity.type
_entity.pdbx_description
1 polymer ?
#
loop_
_entity_poly.entity_id
_entity_poly.type
_entity_poly.pdbx_seq_one_letter_code
_entity_poly.pdbx_strand_id
1 'polypeptide(L)'
;MNYKLLIGLIGSYILSFSVNVIPAIKYPDLNVGVFHLLVTLVFIILLVTYSIKGSNALKIFSSIGVLSGVLIFVLTTFESNMLGNSIFDLVVSIQYPFYFIFTIPVFGCNLLFDLSSGSYSLLMSLFYGAVFALATYFQKRDAVLA
;
A
#
# COMPACT_ATOMS: atom_id res chain seq x y z
N MET A 1 19.02 12.43 -14.62
CA MET A 1 18.00 11.46 -14.14
C MET A 1 18.66 10.52 -13.13
N ASN A 2 18.31 10.56 -11.83
CA ASN A 2 18.85 9.56 -10.89
C ASN A 2 18.02 8.27 -10.98
N TYR A 3 18.24 7.51 -12.06
CA TYR A 3 17.63 6.20 -12.31
C TYR A 3 17.85 5.23 -11.14
N LYS A 4 18.93 5.43 -10.37
CA LYS A 4 19.24 4.68 -9.15
C LYS A 4 18.11 4.74 -8.12
N LEU A 5 17.46 5.91 -7.93
CA LEU A 5 16.35 6.05 -6.99
C LEU A 5 15.12 5.27 -7.44
N LEU A 6 14.81 5.29 -8.74
CA LEU A 6 13.68 4.54 -9.30
C LEU A 6 13.93 3.03 -9.24
N ILE A 7 15.13 2.59 -9.59
CA ILE A 7 15.54 1.18 -9.48
C ILE A 7 15.48 0.74 -8.02
N GLY A 8 15.97 1.56 -7.09
CA GLY A 8 15.86 1.30 -5.66
C GLY A 8 14.41 1.18 -5.20
N LEU A 9 13.54 2.08 -5.63
CA LEU A 9 12.11 2.04 -5.31
C LEU A 9 11.47 0.74 -5.81
N ILE A 10 11.65 0.39 -7.09
CA ILE A 10 11.10 -0.83 -7.67
C ILE A 10 11.67 -2.08 -6.98
N GLY A 11 12.98 -2.12 -6.74
CA GLY A 11 13.64 -3.23 -6.05
C GLY A 11 13.12 -3.40 -4.62
N SER A 12 12.98 -2.31 -3.86
CA SER A 12 12.44 -2.33 -2.50
C SER A 12 10.96 -2.74 -2.46
N TYR A 13 10.16 -2.34 -3.46
CA TYR A 13 8.79 -2.79 -3.61
C TYR A 13 8.72 -4.30 -3.80
N ILE A 14 9.48 -4.85 -4.75
CA ILE A 14 9.50 -6.29 -5.05
C ILE A 14 9.99 -7.07 -3.83
N LEU A 15 11.03 -6.58 -3.16
CA LEU A 15 11.57 -7.20 -1.95
C LEU A 15 10.53 -7.21 -0.83
N SER A 16 9.91 -6.06 -0.54
CA SER A 16 8.90 -5.95 0.52
C SER A 16 7.67 -6.79 0.23
N PHE A 17 7.21 -6.82 -1.01
CA PHE A 17 6.14 -7.72 -1.44
C PHE A 17 6.51 -9.19 -1.19
N SER A 18 7.69 -9.62 -1.64
CA SER A 18 8.15 -11.01 -1.52
C SER A 18 8.28 -11.47 -0.07
N VAL A 19 8.78 -10.59 0.81
CA VAL A 19 8.95 -10.88 2.24
C VAL A 19 7.61 -10.91 2.97
N ASN A 20 6.68 -10.02 2.61
CA ASN A 20 5.44 -9.84 3.35
C ASN A 20 4.26 -10.68 2.84
N VAL A 21 4.34 -11.28 1.64
CA VAL A 21 3.19 -11.97 1.03
C VAL A 21 2.65 -13.11 1.90
N ILE A 22 3.53 -13.96 2.43
CA ILE A 22 3.12 -15.11 3.26
C ILE A 22 2.50 -14.66 4.60
N PRO A 23 3.13 -13.78 5.39
CA PRO A 23 2.52 -13.31 6.64
C PRO A 23 1.26 -12.49 6.42
N ALA A 24 1.16 -11.71 5.34
CA ALA A 24 -0.06 -10.93 5.06
C ALA A 24 -1.27 -11.82 4.73
N ILE A 25 -1.07 -12.87 3.93
CA ILE A 25 -2.16 -13.81 3.56
C ILE A 25 -2.59 -14.66 4.77
N LYS A 26 -1.64 -15.03 5.62
CA LYS A 26 -1.88 -15.88 6.79
C LYS A 26 -2.14 -15.09 8.07
N TYR A 27 -2.34 -13.78 7.99
CA TYR A 27 -2.57 -12.98 9.19
C TYR A 27 -3.96 -13.26 9.78
N PRO A 28 -4.12 -13.41 11.11
CA PRO A 28 -3.13 -13.24 12.18
C PRO A 28 -2.35 -14.52 12.56
N ASP A 29 -2.57 -15.64 11.88
CA ASP A 29 -1.98 -16.94 12.23
C ASP A 29 -0.45 -16.98 12.09
N LEU A 30 0.12 -16.16 11.20
CA LEU A 30 1.57 -16.01 11.05
C LEU A 30 2.07 -14.67 11.57
N ASN A 31 2.99 -14.70 12.53
CA ASN A 31 3.56 -13.51 13.13
C ASN A 31 4.38 -12.69 12.12
N VAL A 32 4.11 -11.38 12.09
CA VAL A 32 4.95 -10.38 11.42
C VAL A 32 6.15 -10.09 12.31
N GLY A 33 7.36 -10.40 11.84
CA GLY A 33 8.61 -10.15 12.59
C GLY A 33 9.29 -8.83 12.24
N VAL A 34 10.30 -8.42 13.03
CA VAL A 34 11.07 -7.18 12.82
C VAL A 34 11.68 -7.07 11.42
N PHE A 35 12.11 -8.18 10.81
CA PHE A 35 12.65 -8.18 9.44
C PHE A 35 11.63 -7.67 8.41
N HIS A 36 10.36 -8.04 8.54
CA HIS A 36 9.26 -7.59 7.67
C HIS A 36 9.08 -6.07 7.78
N LEU A 37 9.08 -5.56 9.01
CA LEU A 37 9.04 -4.13 9.29
C LEU A 37 10.22 -3.40 8.62
N LEU A 38 11.45 -3.89 8.77
CA LEU A 38 12.65 -3.24 8.21
C LEU A 38 12.56 -3.13 6.68
N VAL A 39 12.19 -4.21 5.98
CA VAL A 39 12.07 -4.20 4.52
C VAL A 39 10.95 -3.24 4.07
N THR A 40 9.82 -3.22 4.78
CA THR A 40 8.75 -2.25 4.54
C THR A 40 9.19 -0.81 4.75
N LEU A 41 9.94 -0.52 5.81
CA LEU A 41 10.44 0.83 6.08
C LEU A 41 11.37 1.31 4.96
N VAL A 42 12.23 0.45 4.42
CA VAL A 42 13.07 0.80 3.26
C VAL A 42 12.20 1.18 2.06
N PHE A 43 11.15 0.41 1.76
CA PHE A 43 10.22 0.75 0.68
C PHE A 43 9.50 2.08 0.93
N ILE A 44 8.96 2.29 2.13
CA ILE A 44 8.25 3.53 2.50
C ILE A 44 9.17 4.75 2.38
N ILE A 45 10.40 4.68 2.90
CA ILE A 45 11.38 5.77 2.83
C ILE A 45 11.69 6.12 1.38
N LEU A 46 11.91 5.12 0.53
CA LEU A 46 12.18 5.34 -0.89
C LEU A 46 10.96 5.91 -1.62
N LEU A 47 9.74 5.45 -1.30
CA LEU A 47 8.51 5.97 -1.89
C LEU A 47 8.29 7.44 -1.54
N VAL A 48 8.43 7.79 -0.26
CA VAL A 48 8.31 9.18 0.24
C VAL A 48 9.41 10.04 -0.39
N THR A 49 10.65 9.58 -0.43
CA THR A 49 11.76 10.31 -1.08
C THR A 49 11.48 10.51 -2.58
N TYR A 50 10.95 9.49 -3.26
CA TYR A 50 10.60 9.59 -4.67
C TYR A 50 9.43 10.56 -4.92
N SER A 51 8.56 10.79 -3.94
CA SER A 51 7.46 11.75 -4.04
C SER A 51 7.89 13.19 -4.27
N ILE A 52 9.10 13.55 -3.86
CA ILE A 52 9.70 14.87 -4.11
C ILE A 52 9.80 15.17 -5.61
N LYS A 53 9.87 14.16 -6.49
CA LYS A 53 9.88 14.36 -7.94
C LYS A 53 8.56 14.87 -8.53
N GLY A 54 7.45 14.77 -7.79
CA GLY A 54 6.15 15.21 -8.27
C GLY A 54 5.66 14.55 -9.57
N SER A 55 6.03 13.29 -9.81
CA SER A 55 5.68 12.57 -11.03
C SER A 55 4.18 12.29 -11.15
N ASN A 56 3.60 12.51 -12.34
CA ASN A 56 2.22 12.13 -12.65
C ASN A 56 1.97 10.63 -12.46
N ALA A 57 2.93 9.77 -12.80
CA ALA A 57 2.81 8.33 -12.61
C ALA A 57 2.69 7.97 -11.12
N LEU A 58 3.46 8.64 -10.26
CA LEU A 58 3.38 8.44 -8.81
C LEU A 58 2.05 8.92 -8.24
N LYS A 59 1.52 10.03 -8.75
CA LYS A 59 0.19 10.53 -8.37
C LYS A 59 -0.90 9.51 -8.72
N ILE A 60 -0.90 8.99 -9.95
CA ILE A 60 -1.84 7.95 -10.38
C ILE A 60 -1.70 6.70 -9.52
N PHE A 61 -0.47 6.24 -9.29
CA PHE A 61 -0.20 5.10 -8.42
C PHE A 61 -0.75 5.31 -7.01
N SER A 62 -0.50 6.48 -6.42
CA SER A 62 -0.94 6.80 -5.06
C SER A 62 -2.46 6.99 -4.98
N SER A 63 -3.10 7.59 -6.00
CA SER A 63 -4.57 7.70 -6.03
C SER A 63 -5.25 6.35 -6.13
N ILE A 64 -4.69 5.41 -6.91
CA ILE A 64 -5.18 4.03 -6.95
C ILE A 64 -4.97 3.36 -5.58
N GLY A 65 -3.84 3.63 -4.91
CA GLY A 65 -3.56 3.17 -3.54
C GLY A 65 -4.55 3.68 -2.48
N VAL A 66 -5.02 4.92 -2.62
CA VAL A 66 -6.08 5.48 -1.76
C VAL A 66 -7.38 4.72 -1.98
N LEU A 67 -7.81 4.59 -3.24
CA LEU A 67 -9.07 3.95 -3.60
C LEU A 67 -9.07 2.47 -3.23
N SER A 68 -7.96 1.76 -3.42
CA SER A 68 -7.82 0.36 -3.05
C SER A 68 -8.01 0.16 -1.55
N GLY A 69 -7.35 0.97 -0.71
CA GLY A 69 -7.46 0.85 0.74
C GLY A 69 -8.89 1.01 1.25
N VAL A 70 -9.63 1.99 0.72
CA VAL A 70 -11.05 2.20 1.05
C VAL A 70 -11.90 1.02 0.54
N LEU A 71 -11.69 0.60 -0.71
CA LEU A 71 -12.44 -0.49 -1.33
C LEU A 71 -12.27 -1.80 -0.54
N ILE A 72 -11.05 -2.15 -0.16
CA ILE A 72 -10.77 -3.36 0.63
C ILE A 72 -11.49 -3.28 1.99
N PHE A 73 -11.36 -2.16 2.70
CA PHE A 73 -12.03 -1.99 3.99
C PHE A 73 -13.54 -2.19 3.91
N VAL A 74 -14.17 -1.57 2.89
CA VAL A 74 -15.61 -1.69 2.66
C VAL A 74 -16.00 -3.15 2.36
N LEU A 75 -15.29 -3.80 1.42
CA LEU A 75 -15.60 -5.19 1.03
C LEU A 75 -15.39 -6.17 2.17
N THR A 76 -14.31 -6.05 2.94
CA THR A 76 -14.06 -6.89 4.12
C THR A 76 -15.15 -6.69 5.19
N THR A 77 -15.65 -5.46 5.38
CA THR A 77 -16.74 -5.16 6.32
C THR A 77 -18.07 -5.77 5.89
N PHE A 78 -18.36 -5.79 4.59
CA PHE A 78 -19.57 -6.44 4.10
C PHE A 78 -19.43 -7.97 4.10
N GLU A 79 -18.26 -8.52 3.80
CA GLU A 79 -17.95 -9.95 3.85
C GLU A 79 -18.28 -10.55 5.23
N SER A 80 -17.86 -9.88 6.31
CA SER A 80 -18.17 -10.33 7.67
C SER A 80 -19.67 -10.33 8.01
N ASN A 81 -20.48 -9.53 7.31
CA ASN A 81 -21.91 -9.36 7.57
C ASN A 81 -22.82 -10.18 6.65
N MET A 82 -22.33 -10.65 5.50
CA MET A 82 -23.13 -11.27 4.44
C MET A 82 -22.66 -12.68 4.05
N LEU A 83 -22.01 -13.39 4.98
CA LEU A 83 -21.45 -14.73 4.78
C LEU A 83 -22.44 -15.70 4.12
N GLY A 84 -21.99 -16.38 3.05
CA GLY A 84 -22.72 -17.47 2.40
C GLY A 84 -23.51 -17.13 1.14
N ASN A 85 -23.36 -15.92 0.58
CA ASN A 85 -23.95 -15.54 -0.70
C ASN A 85 -22.91 -15.58 -1.84
N SER A 86 -23.05 -16.54 -2.76
CA SER A 86 -22.08 -16.80 -3.83
C SER A 86 -21.86 -15.63 -4.80
N ILE A 87 -22.85 -14.76 -5.01
CA ILE A 87 -22.69 -13.54 -5.83
C ILE A 87 -21.84 -12.52 -5.06
N PHE A 88 -22.03 -12.45 -3.75
CA PHE A 88 -21.29 -11.55 -2.88
C PHE A 88 -19.81 -11.95 -2.78
N ASP A 89 -19.51 -13.25 -2.72
CA ASP A 89 -18.15 -13.78 -2.70
C ASP A 89 -17.33 -13.37 -3.95
N LEU A 90 -17.96 -13.37 -5.13
CA LEU A 90 -17.33 -12.89 -6.36
C LEU A 90 -16.99 -11.41 -6.28
N VAL A 91 -17.88 -10.58 -5.76
CA VAL A 91 -17.65 -9.14 -5.60
C VAL A 91 -16.53 -8.88 -4.60
N VAL A 92 -16.52 -9.59 -3.48
CA VAL A 92 -15.46 -9.46 -2.46
C VAL A 92 -14.10 -9.85 -3.02
N SER A 93 -14.03 -10.87 -3.90
CA SER A 93 -12.76 -11.32 -4.48
C SER A 93 -11.99 -10.25 -5.26
N ILE A 94 -12.68 -9.20 -5.75
CA ILE A 94 -12.04 -8.08 -6.44
C ILE A 94 -11.05 -7.33 -5.54
N GLN A 95 -11.17 -7.45 -4.22
CA GLN A 95 -10.28 -6.79 -3.26
C GLN A 95 -8.86 -7.39 -3.28
N TYR A 96 -8.70 -8.67 -3.68
CA TYR A 96 -7.42 -9.36 -3.55
C TYR A 96 -6.31 -8.77 -4.44
N PRO A 97 -6.50 -8.51 -5.74
CA PRO A 97 -5.47 -7.85 -6.56
C PRO A 97 -5.01 -6.51 -5.96
N PHE A 98 -5.95 -5.72 -5.43
CA PHE A 98 -5.64 -4.45 -4.79
C PHE A 98 -4.88 -4.61 -3.47
N TYR A 99 -5.27 -5.59 -2.65
CA TYR A 99 -4.58 -5.92 -1.42
C TYR A 99 -3.13 -6.34 -1.69
N PHE A 100 -2.91 -7.18 -2.70
CA PHE A 100 -1.59 -7.62 -3.11
C PHE A 100 -0.69 -6.48 -3.58
N ILE A 101 -1.24 -5.52 -4.33
CA ILE A 101 -0.45 -4.43 -4.90
C ILE A 101 -0.18 -3.32 -3.88
N PHE A 102 -1.16 -2.98 -3.04
CA PHE A 102 -1.09 -1.77 -2.21
C PHE A 102 -0.99 -2.04 -0.71
N THR A 103 -1.38 -3.22 -0.23
CA THR A 103 -1.33 -3.52 1.21
C THR A 103 -0.15 -4.42 1.57
N ILE A 104 0.09 -5.49 0.81
CA ILE A 104 1.19 -6.45 1.10
C ILE A 104 2.58 -5.78 1.15
N PRO A 105 2.98 -4.92 0.20
CA PRO A 105 4.33 -4.32 0.22
C PRO A 105 4.58 -3.41 1.42
N VAL A 106 3.54 -3.03 2.16
CA VAL A 106 3.64 -2.20 3.36
C VAL A 106 3.22 -2.96 4.61
N PHE A 107 2.90 -4.26 4.52
CA PHE A 107 2.31 -5.02 5.63
C PHE A 107 3.25 -5.25 6.81
N GLY A 108 4.56 -5.13 6.63
CA GLY A 108 5.54 -5.23 7.73
C GLY A 108 5.29 -4.22 8.86
N CYS A 109 4.71 -3.05 8.53
CA CYS A 109 4.30 -2.07 9.52
C CYS A 109 3.11 -2.52 10.39
N ASN A 110 2.36 -3.54 10.00
CA ASN A 110 1.27 -4.08 10.82
C ASN A 110 1.76 -4.68 12.14
N LEU A 111 3.06 -5.00 12.26
CA LEU A 111 3.71 -5.32 13.54
C LEU A 111 3.49 -4.24 14.61
N LEU A 112 3.34 -2.97 14.22
CA LEU A 112 3.19 -1.85 15.14
C LEU A 112 1.72 -1.55 15.51
N PHE A 113 0.78 -2.02 14.68
CA PHE A 113 -0.62 -1.64 14.79
C PHE A 113 -1.54 -2.81 15.14
N ASP A 114 -1.15 -4.04 14.82
CA ASP A 114 -1.91 -5.28 15.05
C ASP A 114 -3.36 -5.19 14.53
N LEU A 115 -3.52 -4.72 13.28
CA LEU A 115 -4.82 -4.49 12.66
C LEU A 115 -5.22 -5.64 11.76
N SER A 116 -6.53 -5.85 11.63
CA SER A 116 -7.10 -6.73 10.60
C SER A 116 -6.75 -6.23 9.20
N SER A 117 -6.77 -7.11 8.20
CA SER A 117 -6.47 -6.77 6.80
C SER A 117 -7.29 -5.58 6.29
N GLY A 118 -8.60 -5.55 6.57
CA GLY A 118 -9.47 -4.44 6.18
C GLY A 118 -9.08 -3.11 6.84
N SER A 119 -8.92 -3.10 8.17
CA SER A 119 -8.53 -1.90 8.92
C SER A 119 -7.14 -1.41 8.55
N TYR A 120 -6.21 -2.34 8.31
CA TYR A 120 -4.85 -2.01 7.87
C TYR A 120 -4.84 -1.41 6.46
N SER A 121 -5.62 -1.96 5.52
CA SER A 121 -5.79 -1.37 4.19
C SER A 121 -6.38 0.05 4.26
N LEU A 122 -7.29 0.33 5.20
CA LEU A 122 -7.79 1.69 5.42
C LEU A 122 -6.68 2.64 5.91
N LEU A 123 -5.82 2.20 6.83
CA LEU A 123 -4.65 2.98 7.25
C LEU A 123 -3.71 3.25 6.07
N MET A 124 -3.51 2.26 5.19
CA MET A 124 -2.69 2.43 3.99
C MET A 124 -3.30 3.41 2.99
N SER A 125 -4.62 3.53 2.94
CA SER A 125 -5.29 4.59 2.16
C SER A 125 -4.83 5.99 2.60
N LEU A 126 -4.76 6.24 3.92
CA LEU A 126 -4.25 7.50 4.45
C LEU A 126 -2.78 7.72 4.09
N PHE A 127 -1.95 6.68 4.18
CA PHE A 127 -0.55 6.73 3.79
C PHE A 127 -0.38 7.11 2.31
N TYR A 128 -1.05 6.42 1.39
CA TYR A 128 -1.00 6.77 -0.03
C TYR A 128 -1.61 8.15 -0.32
N GLY A 129 -2.59 8.58 0.47
CA GLY A 129 -3.12 9.95 0.43
C GLY A 129 -2.04 10.99 0.76
N ALA A 130 -1.23 10.73 1.78
CA ALA A 130 -0.08 11.59 2.11
C ALA A 130 0.97 11.60 0.99
N VAL A 131 1.29 10.44 0.40
CA VAL A 131 2.22 10.35 -0.76
C VAL A 131 1.67 11.14 -1.96
N PHE A 132 0.38 11.04 -2.25
CA PHE A 132 -0.29 11.79 -3.31
C PHE A 132 -0.21 13.31 -3.07
N ALA A 133 -0.48 13.75 -1.84
CA ALA A 133 -0.42 15.15 -1.45
C ALA A 133 1.00 15.71 -1.59
N LEU A 134 2.00 14.97 -1.11
CA LEU A 134 3.42 15.32 -1.26
C LEU A 134 3.81 15.43 -2.74
N ALA A 135 3.48 14.43 -3.55
CA ALA A 135 3.78 14.45 -4.97
C ALA A 135 3.14 15.64 -5.69
N THR A 136 1.89 15.96 -5.36
CA THR A 136 1.17 17.10 -5.93
C THR A 136 1.78 18.43 -5.50
N TYR A 137 2.20 18.55 -4.23
CA TYR A 137 2.84 19.75 -3.70
C TYR A 137 4.16 20.05 -4.44
N PHE A 138 5.06 19.07 -4.55
CA PHE A 138 6.36 19.28 -5.20
C PHE A 138 6.22 19.54 -6.71
N GLN A 139 5.28 18.87 -7.39
CA GLN A 139 5.00 19.14 -8.80
C GLN A 139 4.59 20.60 -9.03
N LYS A 140 3.70 21.14 -8.18
CA LYS A 140 3.28 22.54 -8.26
C LYS A 140 4.42 23.49 -7.96
N ARG A 141 5.25 23.20 -6.96
CA ARG A 141 6.42 24.01 -6.60
C ARG A 141 7.39 24.13 -7.76
N ASP A 142 7.74 23.02 -8.40
CA ASP A 142 8.67 23.02 -9.52
C ASP A 142 8.12 23.76 -10.74
N ALA A 143 6.81 23.71 -10.97
CA ALA A 143 6.15 24.46 -12.04
C ALA A 143 6.11 25.98 -11.80
N VAL A 144 6.16 26.44 -10.54
CA VAL A 144 6.22 27.87 -10.19
C VAL A 144 7.65 28.43 -10.30
N LEU A 145 8.66 27.57 -10.11
CA LEU A 145 10.07 27.96 -10.12
C LEU A 145 10.75 27.84 -11.49
N ALA A 146 10.06 27.30 -12.50
CA ALA A 146 10.53 27.12 -13.87
C ALA A 146 10.10 28.29 -14.76
#